data_AF-A0A4Q3F1W7-F1
#
_entry.id   AF-A0A4Q3F1W7-F1
#
_cell.length_a   1.000
_cell.length_b   1.000
_cell.length_c   1.000
_cell.angle_alpha   90.00
_cell.angle_beta   90.00
_cell.angle_gamma   90.00
#
_symmetry.space_group_name_H-M   'P 1'
#
loop_
_entity.id
_entity.type
_entity.pdbx_description
1 polymer ?
#
loop_
_entity_poly.entity_id
_entity_poly.type
_entity_poly.pdbx_seq_one_letter_code
_entity_poly.pdbx_strand_id
1 'polypeptide(L)'
;MTVSQLLRLYELTLKFIPDKDKAKEYVSRIEETVDQKFTEKERILATKSDIIILQNDGAVVGKEIAEAKVDIIKWLVATGIGITELVVTLIKMLQYLLQLNMIFIF
;
A
#
# COMPACT_ATOMS: atom_id res chain seq x y z
N MET A 1 -13.83 -4.25 31.10
CA MET A 1 -14.02 -5.59 31.74
C MET A 1 -15.51 -5.95 31.80
N THR A 2 -15.93 -7.21 32.01
CA THR A 2 -17.37 -7.55 32.21
C THR A 2 -17.78 -7.52 33.69
N VAL A 3 -19.05 -7.16 33.98
CA VAL A 3 -19.58 -7.00 35.35
C VAL A 3 -19.39 -8.24 36.22
N SER A 4 -19.49 -9.43 35.63
CA SER A 4 -19.30 -10.72 36.33
C SER A 4 -17.85 -10.98 36.77
N GLN A 5 -16.87 -10.51 36.00
CA GLN A 5 -15.45 -10.63 36.34
C GLN A 5 -15.07 -9.65 37.46
N LEU A 6 -15.66 -8.46 37.44
CA LEU A 6 -15.48 -7.41 38.44
C LEU A 6 -16.00 -7.85 39.81
N LEU A 7 -17.17 -8.48 39.83
CA LEU A 7 -17.77 -9.03 41.04
C LEU A 7 -16.90 -10.13 41.66
N ARG A 8 -16.41 -11.07 40.84
CA ARG A 8 -15.49 -12.13 41.29
C ARG A 8 -14.18 -11.55 41.83
N LEU A 9 -13.65 -10.52 41.19
CA LEU A 9 -12.41 -9.87 41.62
C LEU A 9 -12.59 -9.16 42.97
N TYR A 10 -13.74 -8.53 43.18
CA TYR A 10 -14.11 -7.93 44.46
C TYR A 10 -14.29 -8.96 45.58
N GLU A 11 -14.98 -10.06 45.31
CA GLU A 11 -15.13 -11.16 46.26
C GLU A 11 -13.80 -11.81 46.63
N LEU A 12 -12.87 -11.95 45.67
CA LEU A 12 -11.51 -12.43 45.91
C LEU A 12 -10.71 -11.43 46.74
N THR A 13 -10.79 -10.14 46.41
CA THR A 13 -10.05 -9.08 47.12
C THR A 13 -10.49 -8.97 48.57
N LEU A 14 -11.80 -9.10 48.84
CA LEU A 14 -12.34 -9.11 50.21
C LEU A 14 -11.82 -10.26 51.10
N LYS A 15 -11.40 -11.38 50.51
CA LYS A 15 -10.78 -12.49 51.27
C LYS A 15 -9.40 -12.13 51.82
N PHE A 16 -8.71 -11.17 51.21
CA PHE A 16 -7.36 -10.75 51.59
C PHE A 16 -7.33 -9.36 52.24
N ILE A 17 -8.31 -8.51 51.89
CA ILE A 17 -8.49 -7.17 52.44
C ILE A 17 -9.88 -7.13 53.09
N PRO A 18 -10.00 -7.38 54.41
CA PRO A 18 -11.29 -7.39 55.10
C PRO A 18 -11.95 -6.00 55.20
N ASP A 19 -11.17 -4.95 54.93
CA ASP A 19 -11.65 -3.58 54.81
C ASP A 19 -12.32 -3.37 53.43
N LYS A 20 -13.65 -3.20 53.43
CA LYS A 20 -14.47 -3.08 52.22
C LYS A 20 -14.11 -1.88 51.36
N ASP A 21 -13.69 -0.76 51.97
CA ASP A 21 -13.36 0.45 51.24
C ASP A 21 -12.01 0.29 50.52
N LYS A 22 -11.02 -0.29 51.21
CA LYS A 22 -9.72 -0.63 50.59
C LYS A 22 -9.83 -1.72 49.53
N ALA A 23 -10.69 -2.73 49.73
CA ALA A 23 -10.93 -3.76 48.74
C ALA A 23 -11.56 -3.18 47.46
N LYS A 24 -12.49 -2.22 47.62
CA LYS A 24 -13.11 -1.52 46.49
C LYS A 24 -12.10 -0.64 45.75
N GLU A 25 -11.28 0.11 46.48
CA GLU A 25 -10.20 0.91 45.90
C GLU A 25 -9.21 0.05 45.10
N TYR A 26 -8.81 -1.09 45.66
CA TYR A 26 -7.87 -2.00 45.01
C TYR A 26 -8.43 -2.59 43.71
N VAL A 27 -9.69 -3.02 43.70
CA VAL A 27 -10.36 -3.49 42.47
C VAL A 27 -10.46 -2.38 41.43
N SER A 28 -10.80 -1.16 41.85
CA SER A 28 -10.88 -0.01 40.95
C SER A 28 -9.54 0.29 40.28
N ARG A 29 -8.42 0.20 41.01
CA ARG A 29 -7.07 0.38 40.45
C ARG A 29 -6.68 -0.74 39.49
N ILE A 30 -7.10 -1.98 39.76
CA ILE A 30 -6.86 -3.10 38.83
C ILE A 30 -7.64 -2.87 37.54
N GLU A 31 -8.90 -2.45 37.64
CA GLU A 31 -9.73 -2.17 36.47
C GLU A 31 -9.13 -1.06 35.62
N GLU A 32 -8.72 0.05 36.24
CA GLU A 32 -8.06 1.16 35.57
C GLU A 32 -6.74 0.74 34.88
N THR A 33 -5.94 -0.10 35.55
CA THR A 33 -4.69 -0.65 34.97
C THR A 33 -4.97 -1.58 33.78
N VAL A 34 -6.02 -2.39 33.87
CA VAL A 34 -6.42 -3.32 32.81
C VAL A 34 -6.91 -2.52 31.60
N ASP A 35 -7.79 -1.56 31.80
CA ASP A 35 -8.33 -0.73 30.71
C ASP A 35 -7.23 0.11 30.04
N GLN A 36 -6.27 0.66 30.81
CA GLN A 36 -5.10 1.34 30.24
C GLN A 36 -4.27 0.41 29.35
N LYS A 37 -4.00 -0.83 29.81
CA LYS A 37 -3.25 -1.82 29.02
C LYS A 37 -4.00 -2.26 27.77
N PHE A 38 -5.31 -2.44 27.85
CA PHE A 38 -6.13 -2.78 26.67
C PHE A 38 -6.12 -1.63 25.65
N THR A 39 -6.30 -0.39 26.10
CA THR A 39 -6.25 0.81 25.24
C THR A 39 -4.88 0.93 24.55
N GLU A 40 -3.79 0.69 25.28
CA GLU A 40 -2.44 0.71 24.72
C GLU A 40 -2.25 -0.39 23.65
N LYS A 41 -2.72 -1.61 23.92
CA LYS A 41 -2.67 -2.71 22.95
C LYS A 41 -3.52 -2.45 21.72
N GLU A 42 -4.71 -1.89 21.90
CA GLU A 42 -5.62 -1.53 20.82
C GLU A 42 -4.99 -0.47 19.91
N ARG A 43 -4.35 0.56 20.50
CA ARG A 43 -3.57 1.55 19.75
C ARG A 43 -2.44 0.92 18.94
N ILE A 44 -1.67 0.02 19.55
CA ILE A 44 -0.56 -0.69 18.87
C ILE A 44 -1.09 -1.55 17.71
N LEU A 45 -2.24 -2.21 17.89
CA LEU A 45 -2.87 -3.02 16.84
C LEU A 45 -3.37 -2.16 15.69
N ALA A 46 -4.01 -1.03 15.97
CA ALA A 46 -4.43 -0.06 14.96
C ALA A 46 -3.22 0.46 14.14
N THR A 47 -2.12 0.82 14.82
CA THR A 47 -0.90 1.25 14.12
C THR A 47 -0.31 0.13 13.24
N LYS A 48 -0.35 -1.13 13.69
CA LYS A 48 0.12 -2.27 12.89
C LYS A 48 -0.77 -2.51 11.66
N SER A 49 -2.09 -2.41 11.78
CA SER A 49 -2.98 -2.56 10.62
C SER A 49 -2.75 -1.44 9.60
N ASP A 50 -2.57 -0.20 10.06
CA ASP A 50 -2.32 0.94 9.18
C ASP A 50 -0.99 0.78 8.40
N ILE A 51 0.06 0.27 9.06
CA ILE A 51 1.35 -0.02 8.41
C ILE A 51 1.20 -1.09 7.32
N ILE A 52 0.40 -2.13 7.57
CA ILE A 52 0.17 -3.20 6.58
C ILE A 52 -0.59 -2.65 5.36
N ILE A 53 -1.58 -1.78 5.58
CA ILE A 53 -2.32 -1.12 4.50
C ILE A 53 -1.38 -0.26 3.65
N LEU A 54 -0.58 0.60 4.28
CA LEU A 54 0.38 1.46 3.58
C LEU A 54 1.43 0.67 2.80
N GLN A 55 1.89 -0.48 3.31
CA GLN A 55 2.82 -1.35 2.58
C GLN A 55 2.17 -2.00 1.35
N ASN A 56 0.91 -2.43 1.46
CA ASN A 56 0.18 -3.00 0.33
C ASN A 56 -0.07 -1.94 -0.74
N ASP A 57 -0.50 -0.74 -0.36
CA ASP A 57 -0.72 0.36 -1.31
C ASP A 57 0.58 0.75 -2.03
N GLY A 58 1.70 0.81 -1.30
CA GLY A 58 3.02 1.06 -1.89
C GLY A 58 3.46 -0.04 -2.86
N ALA A 59 3.18 -1.31 -2.55
CA ALA A 59 3.49 -2.45 -3.42
C ALA A 59 2.64 -2.45 -4.70
N VAL A 60 1.36 -2.11 -4.61
CA VAL A 60 0.45 -1.97 -5.76
C VAL A 60 0.94 -0.83 -6.67
N VAL A 61 1.22 0.35 -6.10
CA VAL A 61 1.74 1.50 -6.87
C VAL A 61 3.07 1.16 -7.54
N GLY A 62 3.97 0.45 -6.86
CA GLY A 62 5.24 -0.01 -7.45
C GLY A 62 5.04 -0.94 -8.65
N LYS A 63 4.05 -1.83 -8.58
CA LYS A 63 3.69 -2.74 -9.67
C LYS A 63 3.10 -1.99 -10.87
N GLU A 64 2.17 -1.06 -10.64
CA GLU A 64 1.57 -0.24 -11.69
C GLU A 64 2.62 0.60 -12.43
N ILE A 65 3.60 1.16 -11.71
CA ILE A 65 4.72 1.89 -12.31
C ILE A 65 5.59 0.97 -13.17
N ALA A 66 5.85 -0.26 -12.72
CA ALA A 66 6.64 -1.22 -13.48
C ALA A 66 5.94 -1.64 -14.78
N GLU A 67 4.64 -1.91 -14.71
CA GLU A 67 3.81 -2.24 -15.89
C GLU A 67 3.75 -1.07 -16.87
N ALA A 68 3.53 0.15 -16.39
CA ALA A 68 3.52 1.36 -17.22
C ALA A 68 4.86 1.58 -17.93
N LYS A 69 6.00 1.36 -17.25
CA LYS A 69 7.33 1.45 -17.87
C LYS A 69 7.53 0.43 -18.99
N VAL A 70 7.09 -0.81 -18.78
CA VAL A 70 7.17 -1.87 -19.79
C VAL A 70 6.36 -1.51 -21.02
N ASP A 71 5.14 -0.99 -20.84
CA ASP A 71 4.28 -0.63 -21.96
C ASP A 71 4.82 0.59 -22.74
N ILE A 72 5.40 1.58 -22.05
CA ILE A 72 6.11 2.68 -22.72
C ILE A 72 7.24 2.15 -23.61
N ILE A 73 8.05 1.21 -23.11
CA ILE A 73 9.15 0.62 -23.89
C ILE A 73 8.62 -0.12 -25.11
N LYS A 74 7.54 -0.92 -24.97
CA LYS A 74 6.92 -1.62 -26.10
C LYS A 74 6.45 -0.64 -27.18
N TRP A 75 5.76 0.44 -26.79
CA TRP A 75 5.29 1.46 -27.72
C TRP A 75 6.45 2.18 -28.41
N LEU A 76 7.54 2.47 -27.68
CA LEU A 76 8.72 3.12 -28.23
C LEU A 76 9.42 2.24 -29.27
N VAL A 77 9.53 0.94 -29.02
CA VAL A 77 10.08 -0.02 -29.98
C VAL A 77 9.18 -0.17 -31.21
N ALA A 78 7.86 -0.30 -31.01
CA ALA A 78 6.90 -0.44 -32.11
C ALA A 78 6.87 0.79 -33.03
N THR A 79 6.87 1.99 -32.44
CA THR A 79 6.91 3.25 -33.21
C THR A 79 8.25 3.46 -33.89
N GLY A 80 9.37 3.08 -33.25
CA GLY A 80 10.71 3.15 -33.83
C GLY A 80 10.81 2.33 -35.12
N ILE A 81 10.35 1.07 -35.10
CA ILE A 81 10.35 0.20 -36.28
C ILE A 81 9.50 0.82 -37.41
N GLY A 82 8.27 1.26 -37.10
CA GLY A 82 7.39 1.87 -38.10
C GLY A 82 7.98 3.12 -38.77
N ILE A 83 8.66 3.98 -37.99
CA ILE A 83 9.33 5.17 -38.54
C ILE A 83 10.48 4.77 -39.48
N THR A 84 11.25 3.74 -39.15
CA THR A 84 12.36 3.30 -40.01
C THR A 84 11.89 2.81 -41.39
N GLU A 85 10.78 2.07 -41.45
CA GLU A 85 10.20 1.62 -42.73
C GLU A 85 9.69 2.79 -43.57
N LEU A 86 9.05 3.77 -42.93
CA LEU A 86 8.60 5.00 -43.57
C LEU A 86 9.77 5.77 -44.19
N VAL A 87 10.88 5.94 -43.47
CA VAL A 87 12.08 6.64 -43.96
C VAL A 87 12.68 5.92 -45.16
N VAL A 88 12.82 4.59 -45.12
CA VAL A 88 13.34 3.80 -46.25
C VAL A 88 12.46 3.96 -47.49
N THR A 89 11.14 3.94 -47.31
CA THR A 89 10.18 4.08 -48.41
C THR A 89 10.27 5.48 -49.05
N LEU A 90 10.42 6.52 -48.24
CA LEU A 90 10.60 7.90 -48.72
C LEU A 90 11.91 8.07 -49.51
N ILE A 91 13.01 7.48 -49.04
CA ILE A 91 14.31 7.52 -49.77
C ILE A 91 14.19 6.84 -51.13
N LYS A 92 13.57 5.66 -51.19
CA LYS A 92 13.35 4.94 -52.46
C LYS A 92 12.48 5.74 -53.41
N MET A 93 11.41 6.37 -52.92
CA MET A 93 10.52 7.20 -53.74
C MET A 93 11.27 8.42 -54.30
N LEU A 94 12.11 9.08 -53.49
CA LEU A 94 12.92 10.21 -53.92
C LEU A 94 13.95 9.81 -54.99
N GLN A 95 14.60 8.65 -54.83
CA GLN A 95 15.51 8.10 -55.85
C GLN A 95 14.78 7.83 -57.17
N TYR A 96 13.58 7.26 -57.12
CA TYR A 96 12.77 6.98 -58.32
C TYR A 96 12.38 8.28 -59.05
N LEU A 97 11.99 9.31 -58.29
CA LEU A 97 11.64 10.62 -58.84
C LEU A 97 12.84 11.30 -59.52
N LEU A 98 14.03 11.21 -58.92
CA LEU A 98 15.28 11.71 -59.52
C LEU A 98 15.66 10.97 -60.81
N GLN A 99 15.48 9.65 -60.86
CA GLN A 99 15.73 8.86 -62.08
C GLN A 99 14.76 9.22 -63.21
N LEU A 100 13.47 9.37 -62.90
CA LEU A 100 12.47 9.77 -63.89
C LEU A 100 12.77 11.15 -64.50
N ASN A 101 13.19 12.11 -63.65
CA ASN A 101 13.49 13.47 -64.09
C ASN A 101 14.75 13.53 -64.98
N MET A 102 15.71 12.63 -64.78
CA MET A 102 16.92 12.52 -65.60
C MET A 102 16.63 11.91 -66.99
N ILE A 103 15.67 10.98 -67.07
CA ILE A 103 15.24 10.36 -68.34
C ILE A 103 14.50 11.35 -69.25
N PHE A 104 13.78 12.32 -68.70
CA PHE A 104 13.03 13.32 -69.47
C PHE A 104 13.89 14.46 -70.04
N ILE A 105 15.17 14.56 -69.67
CA ILE A 105 16.09 15.63 -70.11
C ILE A 105 17.00 15.19 -71.28
N PHE A 106 16.98 13.91 -71.66
CA PHE A 106 17.60 13.36 -72.88
C PHE A 106 16.57 13.09 -73.97
#